data_AF-A0A842HCZ0-F1
#
_entry.id   AF-A0A842HCZ0-F1
#
_cell.length_a   1.000
_cell.length_b   1.000
_cell.length_c   1.000
_cell.angle_alpha   90.00
_cell.angle_beta   90.00
_cell.angle_gamma   90.00
#
_symmetry.space_group_name_H-M   'P 1'
#
loop_
_entity.id
_entity.type
_entity.pdbx_description
1 polymer ?
#
loop_
_entity_poly.entity_id
_entity_poly.type
_entity_poly.pdbx_seq_one_letter_code
_entity_poly.pdbx_strand_id
1 'polypeptide(L)'
;MGQTRVTLADVYQQVEQLQAQVGRLRLDMEALQRENDSLRKALEAQTRQQSALVTQCNQISAQVNAQQGAWASRETALKKEIYAEMTRQMKDLASQTQQGFDQLTKARSYSQQNQTTSFDQDYPQTGISYVVKSGDSLWKIARDNNSSVRDIQNANQITNPGDLKVGQTIFVPQRNP
;
A
#
# COMPACT_ATOMS: atom_id res chain seq x y z
N MET A 1 -90.89 -24.10 56.29
CA MET A 1 -90.78 -23.88 54.83
C MET A 1 -90.00 -22.61 54.43
N GLY A 2 -89.65 -21.70 55.36
CA GLY A 2 -88.87 -20.48 55.03
C GLY A 2 -87.37 -20.70 54.82
N GLN A 3 -86.72 -21.54 55.64
CA GLN A 3 -85.27 -21.79 55.55
C GLN A 3 -84.86 -22.48 54.23
N THR A 4 -85.63 -23.46 53.73
CA THR A 4 -85.34 -24.16 52.47
C THR A 4 -85.44 -23.28 51.23
N ARG A 5 -86.23 -22.20 51.27
CA ARG A 5 -86.32 -21.24 50.15
C ARG A 5 -85.14 -20.27 50.12
N VAL A 6 -84.63 -19.86 51.28
CA VAL A 6 -83.45 -18.99 51.39
C VAL A 6 -82.19 -19.74 50.95
N THR A 7 -81.98 -20.99 51.39
CA THR A 7 -80.82 -21.78 50.98
C THR A 7 -80.80 -22.12 49.49
N LEU A 8 -81.97 -22.29 48.88
CA LEU A 8 -82.08 -22.54 47.44
C LEU A 8 -81.71 -21.29 46.62
N ALA A 9 -82.12 -20.09 47.08
CA ALA A 9 -81.73 -18.83 46.46
C ALA A 9 -80.21 -18.59 46.53
N ASP A 10 -79.59 -18.91 47.67
CA ASP A 10 -78.13 -18.79 47.84
C ASP A 10 -77.36 -19.73 46.88
N VAL A 11 -77.84 -20.96 46.70
CA VAL A 11 -77.24 -21.92 45.75
C VAL A 11 -77.40 -21.42 44.31
N TYR A 12 -78.57 -20.88 43.93
CA TYR A 12 -78.75 -20.30 42.60
C TYR A 12 -77.80 -19.13 42.35
N GLN A 13 -77.65 -18.23 43.33
CA GLN A 13 -76.73 -17.11 43.24
C GLN A 13 -75.27 -17.57 43.10
N GLN A 14 -74.85 -18.60 43.84
CA GLN A 14 -73.50 -19.18 43.71
C GLN A 14 -73.28 -19.81 42.33
N VAL A 15 -74.27 -20.51 41.79
CA VAL A 15 -74.19 -21.10 40.44
C VAL A 15 -74.05 -20.00 39.39
N GLU A 16 -74.79 -18.91 39.50
CA GLU A 16 -74.69 -17.77 38.58
C GLU A 16 -73.31 -17.09 38.65
N GLN A 17 -72.78 -16.90 39.87
CA GLN A 17 -71.42 -16.38 40.07
C GLN A 17 -70.35 -17.32 39.47
N LEU A 18 -70.48 -18.63 39.67
CA LEU A 18 -69.57 -19.61 39.08
C LEU A 18 -69.65 -19.62 37.55
N GLN A 19 -70.84 -19.52 36.97
CA GLN A 19 -71.01 -19.42 35.51
C GLN A 19 -70.36 -18.15 34.95
N ALA A 20 -70.50 -17.02 35.62
CA ALA A 20 -69.82 -15.78 35.25
C ALA A 20 -68.30 -15.90 35.34
N GLN A 21 -67.78 -16.54 36.39
CA GLN A 21 -66.34 -16.80 36.53
C GLN A 21 -65.80 -17.72 35.44
N VAL A 22 -66.50 -18.82 35.13
CA VAL A 22 -66.13 -19.74 34.04
C VAL A 22 -66.15 -19.01 32.69
N GLY A 23 -67.15 -18.16 32.44
CA GLY A 23 -67.20 -17.32 31.24
C GLY A 23 -66.00 -16.40 31.10
N ARG A 24 -65.59 -15.74 32.20
CA ARG A 24 -64.39 -14.89 32.22
C ARG A 24 -63.11 -15.68 31.99
N LEU A 25 -62.94 -16.81 32.68
CA LEU A 25 -61.76 -17.68 32.50
C LEU A 25 -61.63 -18.18 31.07
N ARG A 26 -62.75 -18.50 30.41
CA ARG A 26 -62.74 -18.90 29.00
C ARG A 26 -62.24 -17.78 28.09
N LEU A 27 -62.72 -16.55 28.28
CA LEU A 27 -62.25 -15.40 27.49
C LEU A 27 -60.75 -15.13 27.73
N ASP A 28 -60.29 -15.26 28.97
CA ASP A 28 -58.87 -15.11 29.32
C ASP A 28 -58.03 -16.21 28.65
N MET A 29 -58.49 -17.46 28.64
CA MET A 29 -57.81 -18.55 27.92
C MET A 29 -57.74 -18.28 26.41
N GLU A 30 -58.82 -17.81 25.80
CA GLU A 30 -58.84 -17.46 24.38
C GLU A 30 -57.91 -16.28 24.07
N ALA A 31 -57.80 -15.30 24.97
CA ALA A 31 -56.83 -14.21 24.86
C ALA A 31 -55.38 -14.71 24.95
N LEU A 32 -55.06 -15.55 25.95
CA LEU A 32 -53.74 -16.14 26.12
C LEU A 32 -53.33 -17.04 24.96
N GLN A 33 -54.27 -17.78 24.37
CA GLN A 33 -54.00 -18.60 23.18
C GLN A 33 -53.64 -17.72 21.98
N ARG A 34 -54.38 -16.64 21.76
CA ARG A 34 -54.06 -15.67 20.69
C ARG A 34 -52.70 -15.01 20.90
N GLU A 35 -52.39 -14.63 22.12
CA GLU A 35 -51.09 -14.05 22.47
C GLU A 35 -49.97 -15.06 22.21
N ASN A 36 -50.10 -16.30 22.68
CA ASN A 36 -49.13 -17.37 22.43
C ASN A 36 -48.92 -17.64 20.94
N ASP A 37 -49.98 -17.67 20.13
CA ASP A 37 -49.88 -17.85 18.68
C ASP A 37 -49.17 -16.67 18.01
N SER A 38 -49.42 -15.45 18.47
CA SER A 38 -48.73 -14.25 17.96
C SER A 38 -47.24 -14.27 18.30
N LEU A 39 -46.89 -14.67 19.53
CA LEU A 39 -45.51 -14.78 20.00
C LEU A 39 -44.75 -15.85 19.22
N ARG A 40 -45.39 -17.00 18.95
CA ARG A 40 -44.81 -18.06 18.10
C ARG A 40 -44.50 -17.56 16.70
N LYS A 41 -45.45 -16.86 16.06
CA LYS A 41 -45.23 -16.25 14.73
C LYS A 41 -44.11 -15.22 14.74
N ALA A 42 -44.03 -14.39 15.79
CA ALA A 42 -42.95 -13.43 15.95
C ALA A 42 -41.60 -14.12 16.10
N LEU A 43 -41.52 -15.19 16.89
CA LEU A 43 -40.30 -15.98 17.07
C LEU A 43 -39.86 -16.65 15.76
N GLU A 44 -40.79 -17.21 14.99
CA GLU A 44 -40.50 -17.77 13.67
C GLU A 44 -39.98 -16.71 12.70
N ALA A 45 -40.59 -15.53 12.68
CA ALA A 45 -40.15 -14.42 11.84
C ALA A 45 -38.74 -13.95 12.25
N GLN A 46 -38.46 -13.83 13.54
CA GLN A 46 -37.14 -13.48 14.05
C GLN A 46 -36.09 -14.55 13.71
N THR A 47 -36.45 -15.83 13.78
CA THR A 47 -35.57 -16.94 13.39
C THR A 47 -35.22 -16.86 11.90
N ARG A 48 -36.19 -16.55 11.04
CA ARG A 48 -35.95 -16.33 9.60
C ARG A 48 -35.07 -15.11 9.33
N GLN A 49 -35.24 -14.03 10.10
CA GLN A 49 -34.36 -12.88 9.99
C GLN A 49 -32.92 -13.22 10.40
N GLN A 50 -32.74 -13.95 11.50
CA GLN A 50 -31.41 -14.40 11.94
C GLN A 50 -30.75 -15.31 10.89
N SER A 51 -31.47 -16.26 10.32
CA SER A 51 -30.89 -17.14 9.29
C SER A 51 -30.48 -16.36 8.04
N ALA A 52 -31.29 -15.37 7.61
CA ALA A 52 -30.93 -14.49 6.50
C ALA A 52 -29.67 -13.67 6.78
N LEU A 53 -29.52 -13.12 7.99
CA LEU A 53 -28.32 -12.39 8.40
C LEU A 53 -27.08 -13.29 8.42
N VAL A 54 -27.20 -14.52 8.91
CA VAL A 54 -26.10 -15.50 8.87
C VAL A 54 -25.70 -15.82 7.44
N THR A 55 -26.66 -16.02 6.54
CA THR A 55 -26.38 -16.21 5.10
C THR A 55 -25.66 -15.00 4.51
N GLN A 56 -26.07 -13.77 4.85
CA GLN A 56 -25.43 -12.56 4.39
C GLN A 56 -23.97 -12.45 4.89
N CYS A 57 -23.73 -12.72 6.18
CA CYS A 57 -22.38 -12.74 6.75
C CYS A 57 -21.48 -13.76 6.03
N ASN A 58 -21.98 -14.94 5.73
CA ASN A 58 -21.24 -15.96 5.00
C ASN A 58 -20.90 -15.51 3.57
N GLN A 59 -21.85 -14.86 2.88
CA GLN A 59 -21.62 -14.29 1.55
C GLN A 59 -20.54 -13.19 1.58
N ILE A 60 -20.62 -12.27 2.54
CA ILE A 60 -19.61 -11.22 2.72
C ILE A 60 -18.24 -11.83 2.98
N SER A 61 -18.16 -12.83 3.85
CA SER A 61 -16.90 -13.52 4.17
C SER A 61 -16.30 -14.18 2.91
N ALA A 62 -17.13 -14.83 2.08
CA ALA A 62 -16.70 -15.39 0.81
C ALA A 62 -16.23 -14.32 -0.19
N GLN A 63 -16.92 -13.18 -0.29
CA GLN A 63 -16.53 -12.05 -1.14
C GLN A 63 -15.19 -11.46 -0.72
N VAL A 64 -14.98 -11.26 0.58
CA VAL A 64 -13.71 -10.75 1.12
C VAL A 64 -12.56 -11.71 0.79
N ASN A 65 -12.75 -13.01 1.01
CA ASN A 65 -11.72 -14.01 0.69
C ASN A 65 -11.40 -14.05 -0.81
N ALA A 66 -12.41 -13.95 -1.67
CA ALA A 66 -12.22 -13.89 -3.12
C ALA A 66 -11.44 -12.63 -3.53
N GLN A 67 -11.75 -11.46 -2.95
CA GLN A 67 -11.03 -10.22 -3.22
C GLN A 67 -9.56 -10.29 -2.77
N GLN A 68 -9.28 -10.88 -1.61
CA GLN A 68 -7.90 -11.06 -1.13
C GLN A 68 -7.07 -11.93 -2.08
N GLY A 69 -7.63 -13.05 -2.56
CA GLY A 69 -6.97 -13.90 -3.56
C GLY A 69 -6.73 -13.19 -4.90
N ALA A 70 -7.71 -12.42 -5.37
CA ALA A 70 -7.57 -11.61 -6.58
C ALA A 70 -6.49 -10.52 -6.43
N TRP A 71 -6.39 -9.90 -5.26
CA TRP A 71 -5.37 -8.88 -4.98
C TRP A 71 -3.95 -9.48 -5.01
N ALA A 72 -3.73 -10.62 -4.36
CA ALA A 72 -2.43 -11.29 -4.33
C ALA A 72 -1.95 -11.75 -5.73
N SER A 73 -2.87 -12.29 -6.53
CA SER A 73 -2.55 -12.68 -7.91
C SER A 73 -2.26 -11.46 -8.80
N ARG A 74 -3.01 -10.37 -8.65
CA ARG A 74 -2.75 -9.11 -9.35
C ARG A 74 -1.40 -8.49 -8.97
N GLU A 75 -1.03 -8.51 -7.69
CA GLU A 75 0.27 -8.03 -7.23
C GLU A 75 1.41 -8.80 -7.90
N THR A 76 1.32 -10.13 -7.93
CA THR A 76 2.31 -10.99 -8.57
C THR A 76 2.42 -10.71 -10.07
N ALA A 77 1.28 -10.52 -10.74
CA ALA A 77 1.24 -10.19 -12.16
C ALA A 77 1.89 -8.83 -12.45
N LEU A 78 1.60 -7.80 -11.65
CA LEU A 78 2.18 -6.46 -11.80
C LEU A 78 3.70 -6.49 -11.58
N LYS A 79 4.18 -7.17 -10.54
CA LYS A 79 5.62 -7.33 -10.30
C LYS A 79 6.30 -7.96 -11.52
N LYS A 80 5.74 -9.06 -12.05
CA LYS A 80 6.27 -9.74 -13.23
C LYS A 80 6.34 -8.82 -14.45
N GLU A 81 5.28 -8.06 -14.73
CA GLU A 81 5.24 -7.14 -15.87
C GLU A 81 6.28 -6.01 -15.73
N ILE A 82 6.39 -5.42 -14.54
CA ILE A 82 7.39 -4.39 -14.25
C ILE A 82 8.81 -4.92 -14.49
N TYR A 83 9.12 -6.13 -14.00
CA TYR A 83 10.43 -6.74 -14.23
C TYR A 83 10.69 -7.03 -15.72
N ALA A 84 9.68 -7.54 -16.44
CA ALA A 84 9.80 -7.79 -17.87
C ALA A 84 10.07 -6.49 -18.63
N GLU A 85 9.37 -5.41 -18.28
CA GLU A 85 9.51 -4.11 -18.90
C GLU A 85 10.86 -3.47 -18.61
N MET A 86 11.32 -3.47 -17.35
CA MET A 86 12.66 -3.00 -16.99
C MET A 86 13.74 -3.76 -17.77
N THR A 87 13.56 -5.07 -17.96
CA THR A 87 14.50 -5.90 -18.74
C THR A 87 14.51 -5.50 -20.21
N ARG A 88 13.35 -5.22 -20.82
CA ARG A 88 13.26 -4.72 -22.19
C ARG A 88 13.96 -3.38 -22.34
N GLN A 89 13.68 -2.42 -21.45
CA GLN A 89 14.29 -1.09 -21.47
C GLN A 89 15.81 -1.15 -21.34
N MET A 90 16.34 -2.02 -20.46
CA MET A 90 17.79 -2.23 -20.36
C MET A 90 18.40 -2.78 -21.65
N LYS A 91 17.71 -3.71 -22.33
CA LYS A 91 18.16 -4.25 -23.62
C LYS A 91 18.17 -3.18 -24.72
N ASP A 92 17.12 -2.37 -24.78
CA ASP A 92 17.02 -1.29 -25.78
C ASP A 92 18.10 -0.23 -25.55
N LEU A 93 18.35 0.14 -24.30
CA LEU A 93 19.43 1.06 -23.94
C LEU A 93 20.82 0.50 -24.30
N ALA A 94 21.06 -0.78 -24.06
CA ALA A 94 22.31 -1.45 -24.43
C ALA A 94 22.50 -1.48 -25.96
N SER A 95 21.43 -1.73 -26.71
CA SER A 95 21.45 -1.67 -28.19
C SER A 95 21.76 -0.26 -28.69
N GLN A 96 21.11 0.76 -28.12
CA GLN A 96 21.33 2.16 -28.49
C GLN A 96 22.77 2.61 -28.20
N THR A 97 23.34 2.21 -27.05
CA THR A 97 24.73 2.51 -26.73
C THR A 97 25.71 1.80 -27.66
N GLN A 98 25.46 0.53 -28.02
CA GLN A 98 26.27 -0.18 -29.01
C GLN A 98 26.21 0.50 -30.38
N GLN A 99 25.02 0.89 -30.84
CA GLN A 99 24.85 1.60 -32.11
C GLN A 99 25.57 2.96 -32.11
N GLY A 100 25.53 3.70 -31.01
CA GLY A 100 26.30 4.94 -30.86
C GLY A 100 27.81 4.69 -30.94
N PHE A 101 28.30 3.62 -30.31
CA PHE A 101 29.70 3.22 -30.40
C PHE A 101 30.10 2.79 -31.82
N ASP A 102 29.24 2.07 -32.53
CA ASP A 102 29.45 1.68 -33.93
C ASP A 102 29.50 2.90 -34.87
N GLN A 103 28.71 3.95 -34.59
CA GLN A 103 28.79 5.22 -35.31
C GLN A 103 30.10 5.95 -35.03
N LEU A 104 30.55 5.98 -33.76
CA LEU A 104 31.82 6.60 -33.37
C LEU A 104 33.03 5.86 -33.93
N THR A 105 33.00 4.52 -34.00
CA THR A 105 34.08 3.72 -34.59
C THR A 105 34.14 3.88 -36.10
N LYS A 106 32.99 3.90 -36.80
CA LYS A 106 32.94 4.24 -38.24
C LYS A 106 33.42 5.66 -38.54
N ALA A 107 33.16 6.62 -37.63
CA ALA A 107 33.69 7.98 -37.72
C ALA A 107 35.20 8.03 -37.41
N ARG A 108 35.69 7.25 -36.45
CA ARG A 108 37.12 7.12 -36.10
C ARG A 108 37.97 6.50 -37.21
N SER A 109 37.37 5.71 -38.11
CA SER A 109 38.04 5.26 -39.35
C SER A 109 38.53 6.44 -40.20
N TYR A 110 38.00 7.64 -39.99
CA TYR A 110 38.42 8.88 -40.65
C TYR A 110 39.31 9.78 -39.75
N SER A 111 39.59 9.40 -38.50
CA SER A 111 40.41 10.21 -37.58
C SER A 111 41.20 9.35 -36.59
N GLN A 112 42.25 8.67 -37.07
CA GLN A 112 43.36 8.29 -36.22
C GLN A 112 44.50 9.29 -36.42
N GLN A 113 44.49 10.35 -35.61
CA GLN A 113 45.73 10.99 -35.16
C GLN A 113 45.69 11.09 -33.63
N ASN A 114 46.55 10.25 -33.02
CA ASN A 114 47.25 10.33 -31.73
C ASN A 114 46.82 11.41 -30.72
N GLN A 115 46.53 10.99 -29.48
CA GLN A 115 46.67 11.86 -28.30
C GLN A 115 47.41 11.15 -27.17
N THR A 116 48.68 11.50 -27.04
CA THR A 116 49.45 11.49 -25.79
C THR A 116 48.82 12.48 -24.82
N THR A 117 48.53 12.07 -23.59
CA THR A 117 48.02 12.94 -22.52
C THR A 117 49.03 14.03 -22.20
N SER A 118 48.79 15.26 -22.70
CA SER A 118 49.50 16.48 -22.30
C SER A 118 48.67 17.17 -21.22
N PHE A 119 49.29 17.52 -20.10
CA PHE A 119 48.68 18.40 -19.10
C PHE A 119 48.91 19.84 -19.53
N ASP A 120 47.83 20.53 -19.89
CA ASP A 120 47.91 21.94 -20.26
C ASP A 120 48.03 22.79 -18.98
N GLN A 121 48.95 23.76 -18.97
CA GLN A 121 49.12 24.68 -17.82
C GLN A 121 48.11 25.84 -17.79
N ASP A 122 47.07 25.78 -18.62
CA ASP A 122 46.00 26.77 -18.67
C ASP A 122 44.92 26.44 -17.63
N TYR A 123 45.23 26.70 -16.36
CA TYR A 123 44.29 26.64 -15.25
C TYR A 123 44.49 27.83 -14.31
N PRO A 124 43.46 28.23 -13.54
CA PRO A 124 43.59 29.30 -12.55
C PRO A 124 44.69 28.99 -11.53
N GLN A 125 45.68 29.87 -11.42
CA GLN A 125 46.77 29.70 -10.45
C GLN A 125 46.36 30.12 -9.03
N THR A 126 45.17 30.68 -8.87
CA THR A 126 44.53 30.99 -7.59
C THR A 126 43.60 29.85 -7.21
N GLY A 127 43.53 29.52 -5.92
CA GLY A 127 42.71 28.41 -5.45
C GLY A 127 43.00 28.04 -4.00
N ILE A 128 42.48 26.89 -3.60
CA ILE A 128 42.67 26.36 -2.24
C ILE A 128 43.40 25.02 -2.26
N SER A 129 44.08 24.71 -1.16
CA SER A 129 44.58 23.36 -0.90
C SER A 129 43.51 22.55 -0.18
N TYR A 130 43.16 21.39 -0.72
CA TYR A 130 42.09 20.53 -0.22
C TYR A 130 42.64 19.15 0.14
N VAL A 131 42.36 18.69 1.37
CA VAL A 131 42.69 17.33 1.80
C VAL A 131 41.52 16.41 1.50
N VAL A 132 41.74 15.43 0.64
CA VAL A 132 40.74 14.46 0.19
C VAL A 132 40.22 13.66 1.38
N LYS A 133 38.89 13.61 1.51
CA LYS A 133 38.18 12.85 2.54
C LYS A 133 37.60 11.57 1.96
N SER A 134 37.26 10.62 2.85
CA SER A 134 36.59 9.39 2.44
C SER A 134 35.25 9.71 1.74
N GLY A 135 35.06 9.18 0.53
CA GLY A 135 33.86 9.40 -0.28
C GLY A 135 33.93 10.57 -1.26
N ASP A 136 35.03 11.31 -1.28
CA ASP A 136 35.26 12.37 -2.26
C ASP A 136 35.53 11.82 -3.67
N SER A 137 35.16 12.59 -4.67
CA SER A 137 35.57 12.39 -6.07
C SER A 137 35.99 13.73 -6.65
N LEU A 138 36.85 13.74 -7.69
CA LEU A 138 37.26 15.00 -8.34
C LEU A 138 36.05 15.83 -8.78
N TRP A 139 34.96 15.18 -9.21
CA TRP A 139 33.73 15.87 -9.58
C TRP A 139 33.05 16.56 -8.41
N LYS A 140 32.93 15.89 -7.25
CA LYS A 140 32.34 16.51 -6.04
C LYS A 140 33.19 17.67 -5.56
N ILE A 141 34.51 17.47 -5.48
CA ILE A 141 35.45 18.51 -5.04
C ILE A 141 35.40 19.71 -5.99
N ALA A 142 35.40 19.49 -7.31
CA ALA A 142 35.30 20.57 -8.29
C ALA A 142 34.00 21.35 -8.11
N ARG A 143 32.86 20.65 -8.01
CA ARG A 143 31.55 21.26 -7.86
C ARG A 143 31.42 22.08 -6.58
N ASP A 144 31.86 21.53 -5.45
CA ASP A 144 31.72 22.16 -4.13
C ASP A 144 32.63 23.39 -3.99
N ASN A 145 33.70 23.45 -4.77
CA ASN A 145 34.69 24.53 -4.72
C ASN A 145 34.68 25.43 -5.97
N ASN A 146 33.61 25.38 -6.78
CA ASN A 146 33.46 26.18 -8.00
C ASN A 146 34.66 26.10 -8.95
N SER A 147 35.17 24.89 -9.15
CA SER A 147 36.29 24.55 -10.02
C SER A 147 35.84 23.59 -11.14
N SER A 148 36.73 23.26 -12.08
CA SER A 148 36.47 22.22 -13.08
C SER A 148 37.36 21.00 -12.83
N VAL A 149 36.84 19.81 -13.15
CA VAL A 149 37.63 18.56 -13.04
C VAL A 149 38.91 18.65 -13.87
N ARG A 150 38.84 19.27 -15.05
CA ARG A 150 40.01 19.44 -15.93
C ARG A 150 41.07 20.34 -15.30
N ASP A 151 40.69 21.44 -14.67
CA ASP A 151 41.63 22.34 -14.00
C ASP A 151 42.32 21.63 -12.83
N ILE A 152 41.58 20.86 -12.04
CA ILE A 152 42.15 20.07 -10.94
C ILE A 152 43.08 18.98 -11.49
N GLN A 153 42.71 18.30 -12.57
CA GLN A 153 43.57 17.29 -13.20
C GLN A 153 44.87 17.90 -13.74
N ASN A 154 44.79 19.05 -14.40
CA ASN A 154 45.95 19.76 -14.91
C ASN A 154 46.87 20.27 -13.79
N ALA A 155 46.30 20.88 -12.75
CA ALA A 155 47.05 21.42 -11.63
C ALA A 155 47.75 20.36 -10.78
N ASN A 156 47.16 19.16 -10.69
CA ASN A 156 47.69 18.07 -9.86
C ASN A 156 48.28 16.92 -10.67
N GLN A 157 48.37 17.04 -11.99
CA GLN A 157 48.84 16.01 -12.92
C GLN A 157 48.12 14.66 -12.72
N ILE A 158 46.80 14.72 -12.49
CA ILE A 158 45.98 13.52 -12.26
C ILE A 158 45.47 13.01 -13.60
N THR A 159 46.10 11.94 -14.11
CA THR A 159 45.71 11.29 -15.36
C THR A 159 44.33 10.62 -15.26
N ASN A 160 44.08 9.93 -14.16
CA ASN A 160 42.82 9.22 -13.93
C ASN A 160 42.11 9.75 -12.68
N PRO A 161 40.89 10.31 -12.80
CA PRO A 161 40.10 10.77 -11.67
C PRO A 161 39.85 9.74 -10.57
N GLY A 162 39.94 8.44 -10.88
CA GLY A 162 39.80 7.34 -9.93
C GLY A 162 41.00 7.12 -9.00
N ASP A 163 42.15 7.74 -9.27
CA ASP A 163 43.39 7.54 -8.49
C ASP A 163 43.47 8.43 -7.24
N LEU A 164 42.40 9.16 -6.92
CA LEU A 164 42.35 10.08 -5.80
C LEU A 164 42.36 9.33 -4.45
N LYS A 165 43.38 9.59 -3.62
CA LYS A 165 43.57 8.87 -2.34
C LYS A 165 43.07 9.68 -1.15
N VAL A 166 42.43 9.03 -0.20
CA VAL A 166 42.03 9.67 1.07
C VAL A 166 43.28 10.15 1.82
N GLY A 167 43.25 11.39 2.33
CA GLY A 167 44.37 12.07 2.95
C GLY A 167 45.34 12.75 1.97
N GLN A 168 45.17 12.56 0.66
CA GLN A 168 45.93 13.28 -0.34
C GLN A 168 45.58 14.76 -0.29
N THR A 169 46.60 15.61 -0.31
CA THR A 169 46.41 17.05 -0.49
C THR A 169 46.47 17.38 -1.97
N ILE A 170 45.44 18.04 -2.50
CA ILE A 170 45.35 18.48 -3.89
C ILE A 170 45.10 19.98 -3.96
N PHE A 171 45.57 20.63 -5.02
CA PHE A 171 45.24 22.01 -5.33
C PHE A 171 43.92 22.08 -6.11
N VAL A 172 43.01 22.95 -5.69
CA VAL A 172 41.73 23.16 -6.37
C VAL A 172 41.72 24.58 -6.93
N PRO A 173 42.00 24.76 -8.24
CA PRO A 173 41.94 26.04 -8.92
C PRO A 173 40.57 26.69 -8.79
N GLN A 174 40.50 27.94 -8.34
CA GLN A 174 39.28 28.73 -8.30
C GLN A 174 39.46 29.96 -9.16
N ARG A 175 38.51 30.18 -10.08
CA ARG A 175 38.37 31.48 -10.72
C ARG A 175 37.75 32.40 -9.68
N ASN A 176 38.55 33.32 -9.13
CA ASN A 176 38.04 34.37 -8.27
C ASN A 176 36.92 35.09 -9.06
N PRO A 177 35.74 35.34 -8.45
CA PRO A 177 34.63 36.00 -9.14
C PRO A 177 34.99 37.41 -9.63
#